data_AF-A0A4R1MTS2-F1
#
_entry.id   AF-A0A4R1MTS2-F1
#
_cell.length_a   1.000
_cell.length_b   1.000
_cell.length_c   1.000
_cell.angle_alpha   90.00
_cell.angle_beta   90.00
_cell.angle_gamma   90.00
#
_symmetry.space_group_name_H-M   'P 1'
#
loop_
_entity.id
_entity.type
_entity.pdbx_description
1 polymer ?
#
loop_
_entity_poly.entity_id
_entity_poly.type
_entity_poly.pdbx_seq_one_letter_code
_entity_poly.pdbx_strand_id
1 'polypeptide(L)'
;MRHGKPHHAQALSGKTLPNIHPHGPPIRQTVMLTAPAALPRHPARSGLPQKPFPRSVMTAHSLRLDHLVISARTLDEGTQYVADTLGVAPAGGGAHPLMRTHNRLLNLWGGVYLEVIAVDPQAASLAAAPADGGAPRPRLFALDDPATHARLENGPYLSHWVARVERPKHLPTWQAQYPQRIPPVVPMTRGDFTWSLTVPDDGAFPAWQGIGDGVLPSLIQWDTTNHPSTALPETEISLKALKGAHPQADTMAAQLRWLGAAHLIELQPTEGAPALSAEFETPDGLRTLK
;
A
#
# COMPACT_ATOMS: atom_id res chain seq x y z
N MET A 1 -20.52 -66.16 18.10
CA MET A 1 -19.77 -67.34 18.62
C MET A 1 -18.30 -67.16 18.27
N ARG A 2 -17.38 -67.63 19.15
CA ARG A 2 -16.08 -68.31 18.89
C ARG A 2 -15.58 -68.35 17.42
N HIS A 3 -14.31 -68.18 17.04
CA HIS A 3 -12.97 -67.90 17.64
C HIS A 3 -12.12 -67.21 16.52
N GLY A 4 -10.93 -66.63 16.68
CA GLY A 4 -10.03 -66.39 17.82
C GLY A 4 -8.76 -65.62 17.36
N LYS A 5 -8.00 -65.07 18.31
CA LYS A 5 -6.58 -64.62 18.20
C LYS A 5 -5.69 -65.77 18.76
N PRO A 6 -4.35 -65.89 18.51
CA PRO A 6 -3.37 -64.82 18.77
C PRO A 6 -2.05 -64.82 17.95
N HIS A 7 -1.21 -63.80 18.22
CA HIS A 7 0.24 -63.81 18.54
C HIS A 7 0.72 -62.34 18.44
N HIS A 8 1.11 -61.66 19.53
CA HIS A 8 2.41 -61.68 20.22
C HIS A 8 3.61 -61.31 19.32
N ALA A 9 4.62 -60.53 19.73
CA ALA A 9 4.77 -59.45 20.73
C ALA A 9 6.27 -59.07 20.76
N GLN A 10 6.63 -57.79 20.99
CA GLN A 10 7.69 -57.39 21.93
C GLN A 10 7.84 -55.87 22.05
N ALA A 11 8.24 -55.42 23.25
CA ALA A 11 8.63 -54.06 23.63
C ALA A 11 9.70 -54.17 24.75
N LEU A 12 10.17 -53.03 25.29
CA LEU A 12 11.24 -52.87 26.32
C LEU A 12 12.68 -52.94 25.73
N SER A 13 13.73 -52.24 26.19
CA SER A 13 13.97 -51.10 27.13
C SER A 13 15.48 -50.72 27.01
N GLY A 14 16.03 -49.53 27.34
CA GLY A 14 15.54 -48.28 27.92
C GLY A 14 16.52 -47.69 28.98
N LYS A 15 16.44 -46.38 29.30
CA LYS A 15 17.32 -45.59 30.22
C LYS A 15 18.70 -45.19 29.60
N THR A 16 19.47 -44.17 30.02
CA THR A 16 19.44 -43.23 31.19
C THR A 16 20.20 -41.92 30.87
N LEU A 17 19.90 -40.80 31.54
CA LEU A 17 20.79 -39.61 31.66
C LEU A 17 21.82 -39.83 32.80
N PRO A 18 22.95 -39.08 32.87
CA PRO A 18 22.96 -37.85 33.69
C PRO A 18 23.86 -36.68 33.18
N ASN A 19 23.75 -35.56 33.91
CA ASN A 19 24.30 -34.22 33.68
C ASN A 19 25.58 -33.96 34.51
N ILE A 20 26.61 -33.24 33.98
CA ILE A 20 27.77 -32.76 34.78
C ILE A 20 28.32 -31.39 34.30
N HIS A 21 28.49 -30.49 35.28
CA HIS A 21 29.34 -29.28 35.37
C HIS A 21 30.00 -29.33 36.81
N PRO A 22 30.88 -28.42 37.31
CA PRO A 22 31.55 -27.22 36.75
C PRO A 22 33.07 -27.07 37.18
N HIS A 23 33.65 -25.86 37.05
CA HIS A 23 34.89 -25.30 37.67
C HIS A 23 36.27 -25.77 37.15
N GLY A 24 37.36 -24.99 37.14
CA GLY A 24 37.72 -23.59 37.52
C GLY A 24 39.17 -23.32 37.02
N PRO A 25 40.05 -22.44 37.59
CA PRO A 25 39.90 -21.26 38.46
C PRO A 25 40.65 -19.99 37.93
N PRO A 26 40.67 -18.85 38.66
CA PRO A 26 41.59 -17.71 38.40
C PRO A 26 42.68 -17.55 39.49
N ILE A 27 43.89 -17.12 39.13
CA ILE A 27 44.97 -16.79 40.09
C ILE A 27 45.62 -15.43 39.81
N ARG A 28 45.49 -14.55 40.81
CA ARG A 28 46.31 -13.41 41.28
C ARG A 28 47.53 -12.93 40.45
N GLN A 29 47.71 -11.61 40.44
CA GLN A 29 48.86 -10.97 41.12
C GLN A 29 48.60 -9.50 41.52
N THR A 30 49.34 -9.01 42.52
CA THR A 30 49.24 -7.67 43.13
C THR A 30 50.64 -7.11 43.33
N VAL A 31 50.96 -5.91 42.82
CA VAL A 31 52.14 -5.09 43.21
C VAL A 31 51.75 -3.59 43.20
N MET A 32 52.60 -2.75 43.82
CA MET A 32 52.28 -1.52 44.54
C MET A 32 52.34 -0.19 43.76
N LEU A 33 51.90 0.87 44.46
CA LEU A 33 52.16 2.30 44.21
C LEU A 33 53.59 2.63 43.75
N THR A 34 53.70 3.62 42.84
CA THR A 34 54.45 4.88 43.05
C THR A 34 53.90 5.98 42.13
N ALA A 35 53.84 7.22 42.63
CA ALA A 35 53.71 8.44 41.80
C ALA A 35 55.12 9.01 41.55
N PRO A 36 55.35 9.87 40.54
CA PRO A 36 55.24 11.31 40.83
C PRO A 36 54.90 12.25 39.63
N ALA A 37 54.85 13.54 39.95
CA ALA A 37 55.10 14.73 39.11
C ALA A 37 54.01 15.19 38.12
N ALA A 38 53.63 16.46 38.27
CA ALA A 38 52.71 17.19 37.41
C ALA A 38 53.46 18.24 36.55
N LEU A 39 52.90 18.59 35.38
CA LEU A 39 53.19 19.78 34.56
C LEU A 39 52.21 19.79 33.35
N PRO A 40 52.01 20.92 32.64
CA PRO A 40 51.34 22.15 33.07
C PRO A 40 49.92 22.29 32.47
N ARG A 41 49.10 23.22 33.00
CA ARG A 41 47.79 23.55 32.43
C ARG A 41 47.93 24.46 31.19
N HIS A 42 47.42 24.03 30.04
CA HIS A 42 47.16 24.93 28.90
C HIS A 42 45.81 25.66 29.06
N PRO A 43 45.68 26.88 28.51
CA PRO A 43 44.51 27.74 28.74
C PRO A 43 43.26 27.24 28.03
N ALA A 44 42.11 27.46 28.67
CA ALA A 44 40.81 27.17 28.07
C ALA A 44 40.57 28.05 26.84
N ARG A 45 40.44 27.44 25.65
CA ARG A 45 39.83 28.11 24.50
C ARG A 45 38.34 28.29 24.80
N SER A 46 37.87 29.52 24.80
CA SER A 46 36.45 29.85 24.79
C SER A 46 35.81 29.32 23.51
N GLY A 47 35.09 28.21 23.62
CA GLY A 47 34.23 27.73 22.54
C GLY A 47 33.08 28.71 22.35
N LEU A 48 33.06 29.41 21.20
CA LEU A 48 31.85 30.10 20.75
C LEU A 48 30.70 29.08 20.66
N PRO A 49 29.47 29.44 21.09
CA PRO A 49 28.35 28.52 20.97
C PRO A 49 28.09 28.23 19.49
N GLN A 50 28.33 26.99 19.07
CA GLN A 50 27.91 26.54 17.76
C GLN A 50 26.38 26.63 17.72
N LYS A 51 25.85 27.52 16.87
CA LYS A 51 24.42 27.56 16.59
C LYS A 51 24.00 26.16 16.13
N PRO A 52 22.95 25.55 16.70
CA PRO A 52 22.49 24.26 16.22
C PRO A 52 22.12 24.40 14.75
N PHE A 53 22.70 23.57 13.89
CA PHE A 53 22.26 23.43 12.51
C PHE A 53 20.75 23.15 12.54
N PRO A 54 19.94 23.82 11.71
CA PRO A 54 18.52 23.49 11.63
C PRO A 54 18.41 22.03 11.21
N ARG A 55 17.91 21.18 12.12
CA ARG A 55 17.44 19.84 11.73
C ARG A 55 16.44 20.07 10.61
N SER A 56 16.69 19.48 9.44
CA SER A 56 15.66 19.39 8.40
C SER A 56 14.47 18.68 9.03
N VAL A 57 13.42 19.43 9.34
CA VAL A 57 12.15 18.87 9.77
C VAL A 57 11.54 18.27 8.52
N MET A 58 11.92 17.04 8.21
CA MET A 58 11.15 16.24 7.26
C MET A 58 9.74 16.17 7.81
N THR A 59 8.81 16.84 7.14
CA THR A 59 7.39 16.72 7.43
C THR A 59 7.01 15.26 7.20
N ALA A 60 6.81 14.54 8.28
CA ALA A 60 6.33 13.17 8.24
C ALA A 60 4.87 13.18 7.81
N HIS A 61 4.64 13.14 6.50
CA HIS A 61 3.30 13.07 5.92
C HIS A 61 2.63 11.76 6.36
N SER A 62 1.41 11.86 6.92
CA SER A 62 0.64 10.67 7.32
C SER A 62 0.07 9.89 6.12
N LEU A 63 0.17 10.46 4.92
CA LEU A 63 -0.22 9.84 3.66
C LEU A 63 0.98 9.72 2.71
N ARG A 64 1.09 8.55 2.08
CA ARG A 64 1.98 8.27 0.94
C ARG A 64 1.14 7.82 -0.24
N LEU A 65 1.67 7.93 -1.46
CA LEU A 65 1.08 7.23 -2.59
C LEU A 65 1.26 5.72 -2.38
N ASP A 66 0.19 4.94 -2.59
CA ASP A 66 0.22 3.48 -2.49
C ASP A 66 0.26 2.86 -3.88
N HIS A 67 -0.72 3.21 -4.71
CA HIS A 67 -0.80 2.77 -6.09
C HIS A 67 -1.62 3.72 -6.98
N LEU A 68 -1.41 3.56 -8.29
CA LEU A 68 -2.20 4.14 -9.36
C LEU A 68 -3.11 3.07 -9.95
N VAL A 69 -4.29 3.45 -10.45
CA VAL A 69 -5.31 2.52 -10.96
C VAL A 69 -5.58 2.77 -12.44
N ILE A 70 -5.40 1.73 -13.25
CA ILE A 70 -5.84 1.66 -14.64
C ILE A 70 -7.13 0.85 -14.69
N SER A 71 -8.26 1.50 -14.99
CA SER A 71 -9.49 0.78 -15.31
C SER A 71 -9.43 0.27 -16.76
N ALA A 72 -9.83 -0.98 -16.97
CA ALA A 72 -9.93 -1.62 -18.28
C ALA A 72 -11.21 -2.48 -18.38
N ARG A 73 -11.66 -2.80 -19.60
CA ARG A 73 -12.80 -3.73 -19.79
C ARG A 73 -12.41 -5.17 -19.51
N THR A 74 -11.15 -5.52 -19.81
CA THR A 74 -10.54 -6.82 -19.48
C THR A 74 -9.12 -6.62 -18.97
N LEU A 75 -8.61 -7.59 -18.20
CA LEU A 75 -7.21 -7.53 -17.76
C LEU A 75 -6.22 -7.60 -18.92
N ASP A 76 -6.52 -8.35 -19.98
CA ASP A 76 -5.61 -8.48 -21.12
C ASP A 76 -5.48 -7.14 -21.87
N GLU A 77 -6.60 -6.44 -22.09
CA GLU A 77 -6.67 -5.09 -22.66
C GLU A 77 -5.84 -4.08 -21.84
N GLY A 78 -6.06 -4.03 -20.52
CA GLY A 78 -5.34 -3.13 -19.63
C GLY A 78 -3.85 -3.49 -19.46
N THR A 79 -3.52 -4.77 -19.45
CA THR A 79 -2.13 -5.27 -19.38
C THR A 79 -1.36 -4.88 -20.63
N GLN A 80 -1.96 -5.04 -21.82
CA GLN A 80 -1.35 -4.65 -23.08
C GLN A 80 -1.15 -3.13 -23.15
N TYR A 81 -2.15 -2.32 -22.77
CA TYR A 81 -2.04 -0.86 -22.73
C TYR A 81 -0.88 -0.37 -21.87
N VAL A 82 -0.68 -0.96 -20.68
CA VAL A 82 0.47 -0.63 -19.83
C VAL A 82 1.78 -1.12 -20.44
N ALA A 83 1.83 -2.33 -21.01
CA ALA A 83 3.01 -2.88 -21.66
C ALA A 83 3.48 -2.00 -22.83
N ASP A 84 2.55 -1.59 -23.71
CA ASP A 84 2.82 -0.71 -24.85
C ASP A 84 3.31 0.68 -24.43
N THR A 85 2.82 1.18 -23.29
CA THR A 85 3.16 2.53 -22.80
C THR A 85 4.45 2.56 -21.98
N LEU A 86 4.69 1.57 -21.10
CA LEU A 86 5.79 1.57 -20.13
C LEU A 86 6.90 0.54 -20.42
N GLY A 87 6.72 -0.33 -21.42
CA GLY A 87 7.68 -1.37 -21.82
C GLY A 87 7.64 -2.65 -20.97
N VAL A 88 6.84 -2.70 -19.89
CA VAL A 88 6.72 -3.87 -19.00
C VAL A 88 5.25 -4.18 -18.73
N ALA A 89 4.85 -5.43 -18.96
CA ALA A 89 3.50 -5.91 -18.69
C ALA A 89 3.23 -6.11 -17.19
N PRO A 90 2.09 -5.61 -16.67
CA PRO A 90 1.54 -6.01 -15.38
C PRO A 90 1.37 -7.53 -15.23
N ALA A 91 1.69 -8.07 -14.06
CA ALA A 91 1.70 -9.50 -13.77
C ALA A 91 1.05 -9.81 -12.40
N GLY A 92 0.90 -11.11 -12.09
CA GLY A 92 0.36 -11.54 -10.79
C GLY A 92 -1.05 -11.00 -10.52
N GLY A 93 -1.24 -10.36 -9.37
CA GLY A 93 -2.55 -9.91 -8.90
C GLY A 93 -3.45 -11.06 -8.46
N GLY A 94 -4.77 -10.91 -8.62
CA GLY A 94 -5.77 -11.91 -8.25
C GLY A 94 -7.20 -11.39 -8.33
N ALA A 95 -8.15 -12.23 -7.94
CA ALA A 95 -9.57 -11.85 -7.83
C ALA A 95 -9.87 -11.16 -6.49
N HIS A 96 -10.91 -10.33 -6.48
CA HIS A 96 -11.50 -9.68 -5.32
C HIS A 96 -12.97 -10.14 -5.20
N PRO A 97 -13.27 -11.30 -4.56
CA PRO A 97 -14.62 -11.87 -4.56
C PRO A 97 -15.70 -10.92 -4.05
N LEU A 98 -15.42 -10.18 -2.96
CA LEU A 98 -16.32 -9.17 -2.39
C LEU A 98 -16.69 -8.07 -3.40
N MET A 99 -15.75 -7.68 -4.26
CA MET A 99 -15.91 -6.56 -5.19
C MET A 99 -16.20 -6.99 -6.62
N ARG A 100 -16.20 -8.30 -6.92
CA ARG A 100 -16.51 -8.86 -8.26
C ARG A 100 -15.60 -8.27 -9.37
N THR A 101 -14.34 -8.02 -9.01
CA THR A 101 -13.26 -7.50 -9.86
C THR A 101 -12.02 -8.38 -9.74
N HIS A 102 -11.11 -8.25 -10.70
CA HIS A 102 -9.79 -8.88 -10.65
C HIS A 102 -8.71 -7.92 -11.13
N ASN A 103 -7.44 -8.16 -10.77
CA ASN A 103 -6.33 -7.26 -11.07
C ASN A 103 -5.06 -7.93 -11.65
N ARG A 104 -4.21 -7.09 -12.25
CA ARG A 104 -2.78 -7.34 -12.56
C ARG A 104 -1.98 -6.18 -11.99
N LEU A 105 -0.77 -6.44 -11.52
CA LEU A 105 0.05 -5.46 -10.81
C LEU A 105 1.40 -5.27 -11.50
N LEU A 106 1.88 -4.03 -11.56
CA LEU A 106 3.24 -3.70 -11.99
C LEU A 106 3.95 -2.95 -10.86
N ASN A 107 5.12 -3.43 -10.44
CA ASN A 107 5.90 -2.76 -9.41
C ASN A 107 6.50 -1.46 -9.94
N LEU A 108 6.57 -0.44 -9.09
CA LEU A 108 7.22 0.84 -9.38
C LEU A 108 8.23 1.16 -8.28
N TRP A 109 9.32 1.82 -8.64
CA TRP A 109 10.32 2.23 -7.66
C TRP A 109 9.72 3.17 -6.59
N GLY A 110 10.25 3.10 -5.36
CA GLY A 110 9.78 3.90 -4.23
C GLY A 110 8.65 3.27 -3.40
N GLY A 111 8.28 2.01 -3.69
CA GLY A 111 7.28 1.27 -2.93
C GLY A 111 5.83 1.54 -3.35
N VAL A 112 5.66 2.02 -4.58
CA VAL A 112 4.37 2.26 -5.26
C VAL A 112 4.13 1.10 -6.24
N TYR A 113 2.89 0.86 -6.65
CA TYR A 113 2.62 -0.02 -7.79
C TYR A 113 1.52 0.55 -8.71
N LEU A 114 1.37 -0.04 -9.89
CA LEU A 114 0.24 0.20 -10.79
C LEU A 114 -0.70 -1.00 -10.70
N GLU A 115 -1.99 -0.76 -10.48
CA GLU A 115 -3.05 -1.76 -10.53
C GLU A 115 -3.82 -1.61 -11.84
N VAL A 116 -3.76 -2.61 -12.72
CA VAL A 116 -4.77 -2.77 -13.78
C VAL A 116 -5.93 -3.54 -13.17
N ILE A 117 -7.14 -2.98 -13.24
CA ILE A 117 -8.35 -3.58 -12.68
C ILE A 117 -9.47 -3.66 -13.73
N ALA A 118 -10.20 -4.77 -13.71
CA ALA A 118 -11.37 -5.00 -14.54
C ALA A 118 -12.47 -5.74 -13.76
N VAL A 119 -13.69 -5.73 -14.29
CA VAL A 119 -14.77 -6.61 -13.80
C VAL A 119 -14.38 -8.06 -14.06
N ASP A 120 -14.45 -8.90 -13.02
CA ASP A 120 -14.10 -10.32 -13.17
C ASP A 120 -15.26 -11.08 -13.84
N PRO A 121 -15.07 -11.65 -15.05
CA PRO A 121 -16.11 -12.41 -15.73
C PRO A 121 -16.46 -13.70 -14.97
N GLN A 122 -15.58 -14.22 -14.12
CA GLN A 122 -15.86 -15.38 -13.25
C GLN A 122 -16.63 -14.98 -11.99
N ALA A 123 -16.75 -13.70 -11.66
CA ALA A 123 -17.52 -13.28 -10.47
C ALA A 123 -19.01 -13.66 -10.55
N ALA A 124 -19.56 -13.86 -11.76
CA ALA A 124 -20.94 -14.34 -11.92
C ALA A 124 -21.12 -15.82 -11.52
N SER A 125 -20.12 -16.67 -11.75
CA SER A 125 -20.12 -18.08 -11.34
C SER A 125 -19.58 -18.31 -9.93
N LEU A 126 -18.78 -17.37 -9.42
CA LEU A 126 -18.21 -17.38 -8.06
C LEU A 126 -19.04 -16.59 -7.04
N ALA A 127 -20.13 -15.94 -7.46
CA ALA A 127 -21.03 -15.19 -6.58
C ALA A 127 -21.80 -16.14 -5.64
N ALA A 128 -21.20 -16.45 -4.49
CA ALA A 128 -21.99 -16.78 -3.31
C ALA A 128 -22.93 -15.60 -3.05
N ALA A 129 -24.23 -15.87 -2.92
CA ALA A 129 -25.17 -14.88 -2.41
C ALA A 129 -24.66 -14.38 -1.04
N PRO A 130 -24.75 -13.07 -0.74
CA PRO A 130 -24.45 -12.57 0.60
C PRO A 130 -25.15 -13.42 1.67
N ALA A 131 -24.44 -13.74 2.75
CA ALA A 131 -24.93 -14.70 3.75
C ALA A 131 -26.20 -14.25 4.49
N ASP A 132 -26.56 -12.97 4.37
CA ASP A 132 -27.76 -12.31 4.86
C ASP A 132 -28.90 -12.22 3.82
N GLY A 133 -28.67 -12.70 2.58
CA GLY A 133 -29.62 -12.58 1.46
C GLY A 133 -29.64 -11.20 0.80
N GLY A 134 -28.69 -10.31 1.11
CA GLY A 134 -28.60 -8.97 0.54
C GLY A 134 -28.24 -8.93 -0.94
N ALA A 135 -28.34 -7.73 -1.54
CA ALA A 135 -27.80 -7.48 -2.87
C ALA A 135 -26.26 -7.44 -2.83
N PRO A 136 -25.55 -7.88 -3.89
CA PRO A 136 -24.09 -7.74 -3.98
C PRO A 136 -23.65 -6.26 -3.88
N ARG A 137 -22.52 -5.99 -3.21
CA ARG A 137 -21.96 -4.63 -3.15
C ARG A 137 -21.65 -4.11 -4.57
N PRO A 138 -21.92 -2.82 -4.88
CA PRO A 138 -21.43 -2.17 -6.09
C PRO A 138 -19.91 -2.30 -6.23
N ARG A 139 -19.43 -2.39 -7.46
CA ARG A 139 -18.00 -2.52 -7.75
C ARG A 139 -17.29 -1.18 -7.50
N LEU A 140 -16.11 -1.23 -6.88
CA LEU A 140 -15.29 -0.04 -6.61
C LEU A 140 -14.83 0.67 -7.90
N PHE A 141 -14.31 1.88 -7.73
CA PHE A 141 -13.70 2.69 -8.79
C PHE A 141 -14.66 2.97 -9.96
N ALA A 142 -15.95 3.18 -9.62
CA ALA A 142 -17.04 3.43 -10.54
C ALA A 142 -17.20 2.36 -11.65
N LEU A 143 -16.74 1.12 -11.42
CA LEU A 143 -16.79 0.04 -12.43
C LEU A 143 -18.22 -0.48 -12.72
N ASP A 144 -19.24 0.00 -12.01
CA ASP A 144 -20.67 -0.20 -12.32
C ASP A 144 -21.33 1.03 -12.96
N ASP A 145 -20.62 2.16 -13.13
CA ASP A 145 -21.15 3.42 -13.68
C ASP A 145 -21.22 3.37 -15.23
N PRO A 146 -22.40 3.61 -15.85
CA PRO A 146 -22.54 3.73 -17.30
C PRO A 146 -21.59 4.74 -17.97
N ALA A 147 -21.24 5.85 -17.29
CA ALA A 147 -20.28 6.83 -17.81
C ALA A 147 -18.85 6.25 -17.87
N THR A 148 -18.47 5.45 -16.87
CA THR A 148 -17.19 4.71 -16.86
C THR A 148 -17.18 3.64 -17.94
N HIS A 149 -18.29 2.91 -18.15
CA HIS A 149 -18.41 1.95 -19.27
C HIS A 149 -18.25 2.65 -20.62
N ALA A 150 -18.96 3.76 -20.84
CA ALA A 150 -18.84 4.56 -22.06
C ALA A 150 -17.43 5.13 -22.27
N ARG A 151 -16.72 5.52 -21.20
CA ARG A 151 -15.31 5.93 -21.27
C ARG A 151 -14.40 4.77 -21.67
N LEU A 152 -14.63 3.57 -21.12
CA LEU A 152 -13.83 2.37 -21.38
C LEU A 152 -13.98 1.81 -22.79
N GLU A 153 -15.04 2.15 -23.53
CA GLU A 153 -15.14 1.86 -24.97
C GLU A 153 -14.05 2.55 -25.82
N ASN A 154 -13.40 3.60 -25.27
CA ASN A 154 -12.23 4.25 -25.86
C ASN A 154 -10.89 3.64 -25.40
N GLY A 155 -10.94 2.50 -24.70
CA GLY A 155 -9.78 1.79 -24.14
C GLY A 155 -9.43 2.17 -22.69
N PRO A 156 -8.46 1.45 -22.09
CA PRO A 156 -8.04 1.64 -20.70
C PRO A 156 -7.51 3.04 -20.40
N TYR A 157 -7.55 3.41 -19.13
CA TYR A 157 -7.10 4.73 -18.69
C TYR A 157 -6.78 4.81 -17.20
N LEU A 158 -5.96 5.81 -16.83
CA LEU A 158 -5.67 6.20 -15.45
C LEU A 158 -6.92 6.80 -14.80
N SER A 159 -7.72 5.93 -14.20
CA SER A 159 -9.02 6.28 -13.62
C SER A 159 -8.90 6.81 -12.21
N HIS A 160 -7.90 6.36 -11.44
CA HIS A 160 -7.83 6.65 -10.02
C HIS A 160 -6.42 6.48 -9.43
N TRP A 161 -6.31 6.82 -8.15
CA TRP A 161 -5.12 6.60 -7.33
C TRP A 161 -5.50 6.41 -5.86
N VAL A 162 -4.61 5.76 -5.11
CA VAL A 162 -4.87 5.36 -3.72
C VAL A 162 -3.72 5.83 -2.82
N ALA A 163 -4.07 6.44 -1.70
CA ALA A 163 -3.12 6.97 -0.73
C ALA A 163 -3.09 6.11 0.55
N ARG A 164 -1.89 5.63 0.92
CA ARG A 164 -1.66 4.83 2.13
C ARG A 164 -1.67 5.69 3.38
N VAL A 165 -2.47 5.29 4.35
CA VAL A 165 -2.50 5.83 5.72
C VAL A 165 -1.41 5.15 6.55
N GLU A 166 -0.34 5.90 6.83
CA GLU A 166 0.78 5.44 7.63
C GLU A 166 0.46 5.48 9.14
N ARG A 167 0.99 4.50 9.88
CA ARG A 167 0.93 4.49 11.35
C ARG A 167 1.71 5.69 11.91
N PRO A 168 1.28 6.33 13.02
CA PRO A 168 0.28 5.85 13.98
C PRO A 168 -1.19 6.19 13.66
N LYS A 169 -1.49 6.79 12.51
CA LYS A 169 -2.89 7.09 12.14
C LYS A 169 -3.65 5.79 11.88
N HIS A 170 -4.89 5.70 12.33
CA HIS A 170 -5.75 4.52 12.15
C HIS A 170 -6.96 4.89 11.29
N LEU A 171 -7.08 4.29 10.10
CA LEU A 171 -8.06 4.66 9.09
C LEU A 171 -9.52 4.46 9.54
N PRO A 172 -9.94 3.31 10.12
CA PRO A 172 -11.30 3.15 10.65
C PRO A 172 -11.69 4.21 11.70
N THR A 173 -10.79 4.55 12.62
CA THR A 173 -11.05 5.59 13.64
C THR A 173 -11.10 6.99 13.02
N TRP A 174 -10.23 7.28 12.06
CA TRP A 174 -10.23 8.57 11.36
C TRP A 174 -11.50 8.76 10.52
N GLN A 175 -11.98 7.69 9.87
CA GLN A 175 -13.25 7.70 9.15
C GLN A 175 -14.44 7.92 10.10
N ALA A 176 -14.50 7.20 11.22
CA ALA A 176 -15.57 7.36 12.21
C ALA A 176 -15.66 8.78 12.82
N GLN A 177 -14.55 9.51 12.88
CA GLN A 177 -14.50 10.92 13.30
C GLN A 177 -15.01 11.89 12.22
N TYR A 178 -14.88 11.54 10.93
CA TYR A 178 -15.18 12.42 9.80
C TYR A 178 -15.92 11.69 8.65
N PRO A 179 -17.08 11.05 8.91
CA PRO A 179 -17.78 10.23 7.92
C PRO A 179 -18.31 11.05 6.72
N GLN A 180 -18.43 12.37 6.87
CA GLN A 180 -18.80 13.31 5.80
C GLN A 180 -17.63 13.72 4.88
N ARG A 181 -16.42 13.21 5.13
CA ARG A 181 -15.19 13.51 4.36
C ARG A 181 -14.40 12.28 3.94
N ILE A 182 -14.65 11.13 4.56
CA ILE A 182 -13.93 9.88 4.31
C ILE A 182 -15.01 8.79 4.06
N PRO A 183 -15.03 8.14 2.88
CA PRO A 183 -16.00 7.09 2.59
C PRO A 183 -15.89 5.90 3.56
N PRO A 184 -16.94 5.07 3.68
CA PRO A 184 -16.92 3.87 4.52
C PRO A 184 -15.67 3.00 4.30
N VAL A 185 -15.13 2.47 5.39
CA VAL A 185 -13.97 1.58 5.36
C VAL A 185 -14.43 0.13 5.24
N VAL A 186 -13.98 -0.54 4.19
CA VAL A 186 -14.23 -1.96 3.93
C VAL A 186 -12.96 -2.75 4.26
N PRO A 187 -13.02 -3.74 5.16
CA PRO A 187 -11.92 -4.68 5.38
C PRO A 187 -11.83 -5.65 4.20
N MET A 188 -10.62 -5.92 3.73
CA MET A 188 -10.34 -6.73 2.56
C MET A 188 -9.20 -7.72 2.84
N THR A 189 -9.25 -8.88 2.18
CA THR A 189 -8.23 -9.93 2.28
C THR A 189 -8.04 -10.61 0.92
N ARG A 190 -6.78 -10.93 0.58
CA ARG A 190 -6.41 -11.66 -0.65
C ARG A 190 -5.12 -12.44 -0.40
N GLY A 191 -5.23 -13.75 -0.16
CA GLY A 191 -4.09 -14.56 0.30
C GLY A 191 -3.58 -14.05 1.65
N ASP A 192 -2.26 -13.87 1.78
CA ASP A 192 -1.62 -13.37 3.01
C ASP A 192 -1.77 -11.85 3.22
N PHE A 193 -2.42 -11.13 2.31
CA PHE A 193 -2.64 -9.69 2.40
C PHE A 193 -3.96 -9.36 3.09
N THR A 194 -3.92 -8.49 4.09
CA THR A 194 -5.10 -7.91 4.76
C THR A 194 -4.96 -6.39 4.86
N TRP A 195 -6.01 -5.67 4.49
CA TRP A 195 -6.03 -4.21 4.49
C TRP A 195 -7.43 -3.65 4.69
N SER A 196 -7.49 -2.38 5.08
CA SER A 196 -8.68 -1.55 5.13
C SER A 196 -8.68 -0.58 3.95
N LEU A 197 -9.74 -0.53 3.14
CA LEU A 197 -9.87 0.38 1.98
C LEU A 197 -11.13 1.23 2.11
N THR A 198 -11.07 2.54 1.82
CA THR A 198 -12.29 3.35 1.69
C THR A 198 -13.00 3.05 0.38
N VAL A 199 -14.26 2.63 0.44
CA VAL A 199 -15.08 2.34 -0.73
C VAL A 199 -16.46 2.96 -0.49
N PRO A 200 -16.88 3.99 -1.25
CA PRO A 200 -18.26 4.49 -1.25
C PRO A 200 -19.30 3.36 -1.39
N ASP A 201 -20.47 3.51 -0.77
CA ASP A 201 -21.50 2.45 -0.76
C ASP A 201 -22.18 2.22 -2.12
N ASP A 202 -22.12 3.22 -3.00
CA ASP A 202 -22.51 3.15 -4.41
C ASP A 202 -21.38 2.65 -5.34
N GLY A 203 -20.17 2.42 -4.81
CA GLY A 203 -19.00 1.99 -5.58
C GLY A 203 -18.31 3.09 -6.39
N ALA A 204 -18.81 4.33 -6.32
CA ALA A 204 -18.24 5.48 -7.03
C ALA A 204 -16.83 5.84 -6.53
N PHE A 205 -16.20 6.84 -7.16
CA PHE A 205 -14.98 7.44 -6.62
C PHE A 205 -15.29 8.25 -5.34
N PRO A 206 -14.35 8.33 -4.38
CA PRO A 206 -14.45 9.22 -3.23
C PRO A 206 -14.78 10.66 -3.65
N ALA A 207 -15.80 11.24 -3.03
CA ALA A 207 -16.24 12.61 -3.29
C ALA A 207 -16.37 13.42 -1.98
N TRP A 208 -16.16 14.73 -2.06
CA TRP A 208 -16.49 15.68 -1.00
C TRP A 208 -17.31 16.83 -1.59
N GLN A 209 -18.46 17.13 -0.99
CA GLN A 209 -19.47 18.04 -1.56
C GLN A 209 -19.95 17.63 -2.98
N GLY A 210 -19.98 16.33 -3.27
CA GLY A 210 -20.36 15.79 -4.58
C GLY A 210 -19.27 15.89 -5.65
N ILE A 211 -18.03 16.22 -5.27
CA ILE A 211 -16.91 16.48 -6.19
C ILE A 211 -15.78 15.49 -5.87
N GLY A 212 -15.27 14.78 -6.87
CA GLY A 212 -14.27 13.72 -6.66
C GLY A 212 -13.68 13.18 -7.95
N ASP A 213 -14.54 12.65 -8.83
CA ASP A 213 -14.26 12.45 -10.25
C ASP A 213 -12.96 11.69 -10.58
N GLY A 214 -12.61 10.72 -9.72
CA GLY A 214 -11.36 9.96 -9.79
C GLY A 214 -10.12 10.68 -9.23
N VAL A 215 -10.17 12.01 -9.09
CA VAL A 215 -9.04 12.88 -8.69
C VAL A 215 -8.85 12.95 -7.16
N LEU A 216 -9.91 12.84 -6.34
CA LEU A 216 -9.73 12.58 -4.90
C LEU A 216 -9.30 11.13 -4.67
N PRO A 217 -8.29 10.84 -3.83
CA PRO A 217 -7.81 9.48 -3.62
C PRO A 217 -8.75 8.64 -2.76
N SER A 218 -8.81 7.33 -3.03
CA SER A 218 -9.18 6.37 -2.00
C SER A 218 -8.07 6.26 -0.95
N LEU A 219 -8.43 5.98 0.31
CA LEU A 219 -7.46 5.72 1.37
C LEU A 219 -7.35 4.23 1.64
N ILE A 220 -6.11 3.73 1.75
CA ILE A 220 -5.80 2.35 2.13
C ILE A 220 -4.98 2.33 3.41
N GLN A 221 -5.18 1.31 4.26
CA GLN A 221 -4.29 1.00 5.38
C GLN A 221 -4.01 -0.49 5.38
N TRP A 222 -2.74 -0.86 5.21
CA TRP A 222 -2.29 -2.25 5.30
C TRP A 222 -2.15 -2.66 6.77
N ASP A 223 -2.72 -3.82 7.10
CA ASP A 223 -2.65 -4.41 8.44
C ASP A 223 -1.51 -5.43 8.54
N THR A 224 -0.87 -5.76 7.42
CA THR A 224 0.28 -6.65 7.27
C THR A 224 1.60 -5.89 7.08
N THR A 225 2.72 -6.50 7.49
CA THR A 225 4.07 -5.97 7.18
C THR A 225 4.44 -6.14 5.71
N ASN A 226 3.88 -7.15 5.04
CA ASN A 226 4.09 -7.41 3.62
C ASN A 226 3.23 -6.46 2.80
N HIS A 227 3.84 -5.81 1.80
CA HIS A 227 3.21 -4.89 0.88
C HIS A 227 3.35 -5.42 -0.57
N PRO A 228 2.40 -5.20 -1.49
CA PRO A 228 2.52 -5.72 -2.86
C PRO A 228 3.84 -5.33 -3.55
N SER A 229 4.28 -4.08 -3.42
CA SER A 229 5.54 -3.60 -4.01
C SER A 229 6.82 -4.25 -3.45
N THR A 230 6.75 -5.00 -2.33
CA THR A 230 7.88 -5.79 -1.79
C THR A 230 7.83 -7.26 -2.20
N ALA A 231 6.75 -7.70 -2.86
CA ALA A 231 6.54 -9.08 -3.30
C ALA A 231 6.49 -9.22 -4.83
N LEU A 232 6.20 -8.13 -5.55
CA LEU A 232 6.25 -8.08 -7.01
C LEU A 232 7.70 -8.00 -7.51
N PRO A 233 8.01 -8.56 -8.70
CA PRO A 233 9.31 -8.37 -9.35
C PRO A 233 9.69 -6.88 -9.43
N GLU A 234 10.96 -6.56 -9.21
CA GLU A 234 11.46 -5.19 -9.35
C GLU A 234 11.43 -4.75 -10.81
N THR A 235 11.27 -3.44 -11.02
CA THR A 235 11.31 -2.80 -12.34
C THR A 235 12.22 -1.56 -12.28
N GLU A 236 12.72 -1.14 -13.44
CA GLU A 236 13.45 0.12 -13.60
C GLU A 236 12.49 1.29 -13.90
N ILE A 237 11.21 1.18 -13.54
CA ILE A 237 10.19 2.19 -13.77
C ILE A 237 9.95 2.97 -12.46
N SER A 238 10.05 4.29 -12.51
CA SER A 238 9.73 5.16 -11.37
C SER A 238 8.65 6.18 -11.74
N LEU A 239 7.77 6.49 -10.78
CA LEU A 239 6.81 7.58 -10.92
C LEU A 239 7.53 8.92 -10.66
N LYS A 240 7.48 9.81 -11.66
CA LYS A 240 8.04 11.17 -11.59
C LYS A 240 7.03 12.16 -11.01
N ALA A 241 5.78 12.12 -11.50
CA ALA A 241 4.71 13.01 -11.07
C ALA A 241 3.33 12.37 -11.29
N LEU A 242 2.41 12.61 -10.37
CA LEU A 242 0.97 12.42 -10.56
C LEU A 242 0.34 13.81 -10.69
N LYS A 243 -0.50 14.00 -11.71
CA LYS A 243 -1.15 15.27 -12.03
C LYS A 243 -2.65 15.07 -12.17
N GLY A 244 -3.44 16.03 -11.70
CA GLY A 244 -4.90 16.04 -11.83
C GLY A 244 -5.40 17.36 -12.41
N ALA A 245 -6.42 17.30 -13.24
CA ALA A 245 -7.12 18.46 -13.77
C ALA A 245 -8.60 18.39 -13.33
N HIS A 246 -9.15 19.49 -12.79
CA HIS A 246 -10.54 19.53 -12.33
C HIS A 246 -11.20 20.92 -12.50
N PRO A 247 -12.45 21.03 -12.99
CA PRO A 247 -13.17 22.32 -13.07
C PRO A 247 -13.34 23.03 -11.71
N GLN A 248 -13.54 22.25 -10.65
CA GLN A 248 -13.66 22.74 -9.27
C GLN A 248 -12.36 22.49 -8.48
N ALA A 249 -11.22 22.87 -9.05
CA ALA A 249 -9.89 22.62 -8.48
C ALA A 249 -9.71 23.17 -7.06
N ASP A 250 -10.34 24.30 -6.70
CA ASP A 250 -10.22 24.86 -5.35
C ASP A 250 -10.85 23.97 -4.27
N THR A 251 -12.03 23.40 -4.54
CA THR A 251 -12.72 22.47 -3.63
C THR A 251 -11.94 21.16 -3.49
N MET A 252 -11.44 20.64 -4.62
CA MET A 252 -10.56 19.49 -4.70
C MET A 252 -9.28 19.72 -3.86
N ALA A 253 -8.60 20.85 -4.06
CA ALA A 253 -7.40 21.23 -3.31
C ALA A 253 -7.67 21.41 -1.81
N ALA A 254 -8.84 21.93 -1.43
CA ALA A 254 -9.22 22.08 -0.03
C ALA A 254 -9.38 20.72 0.67
N GLN A 255 -9.99 19.73 0.01
CA GLN A 255 -10.10 18.37 0.54
C GLN A 255 -8.74 17.65 0.56
N LEU A 256 -7.93 17.76 -0.51
CA LEU A 256 -6.58 17.18 -0.55
C LEU A 256 -5.68 17.76 0.57
N ARG A 257 -5.77 19.07 0.84
CA ARG A 257 -5.07 19.70 1.98
C ARG A 257 -5.59 19.19 3.32
N TRP A 258 -6.90 19.04 3.48
CA TRP A 258 -7.50 18.52 4.72
C TRP A 258 -7.13 17.06 4.99
N LEU A 259 -7.08 16.21 3.96
CA LEU A 259 -6.60 14.83 4.05
C LEU A 259 -5.09 14.75 4.40
N GLY A 260 -4.33 15.77 4.01
CA GLY A 260 -2.86 15.73 4.02
C GLY A 260 -2.30 14.96 2.83
N ALA A 261 -2.97 15.02 1.67
CA ALA A 261 -2.61 14.36 0.42
C ALA A 261 -2.16 15.34 -0.69
N ALA A 262 -2.25 16.66 -0.46
CA ALA A 262 -1.99 17.67 -1.49
C ALA A 262 -0.54 17.70 -2.02
N HIS A 263 0.41 17.05 -1.32
CA HIS A 263 1.80 16.89 -1.75
C HIS A 263 2.01 15.66 -2.65
N LEU A 264 0.98 14.85 -2.87
CA LEU A 264 1.05 13.62 -3.70
C LEU A 264 0.57 13.84 -5.14
N ILE A 265 -0.03 14.99 -5.45
CA ILE A 265 -0.62 15.28 -6.77
C ILE A 265 -0.47 16.77 -7.14
N GLU A 266 -0.03 17.04 -8.36
CA GLU A 266 -0.05 18.37 -8.97
C GLU A 266 -1.46 18.65 -9.52
N LEU A 267 -2.26 19.43 -8.80
CA LEU A 267 -3.62 19.76 -9.22
C LEU A 267 -3.67 21.08 -10.02
N GLN A 268 -4.37 21.07 -11.15
CA GLN A 268 -4.59 22.23 -12.02
C GLN A 268 -6.10 22.45 -12.31
N PRO A 269 -6.54 23.70 -12.50
CA PRO A 269 -7.89 23.99 -13.01
C PRO A 269 -8.00 23.63 -14.50
N THR A 270 -9.20 23.30 -14.96
CA THR A 270 -9.51 23.05 -16.38
C THR A 270 -10.96 23.45 -16.70
N GLU A 271 -11.24 23.84 -17.94
CA GLU A 271 -12.61 24.01 -18.44
C GLU A 271 -13.20 22.70 -19.02
N GLY A 272 -12.34 21.69 -19.22
CA GLY A 272 -12.72 20.38 -19.74
C GLY A 272 -13.17 19.37 -18.66
N ALA A 273 -13.36 18.12 -19.07
CA ALA A 273 -13.66 17.03 -18.13
C ALA A 273 -12.52 16.80 -17.11
N PRO A 274 -12.84 16.32 -15.90
CA PRO A 274 -11.87 15.79 -14.94
C PRO A 274 -10.92 14.77 -15.58
N ALA A 275 -9.63 14.84 -15.24
CA ALA A 275 -8.63 13.91 -15.75
C ALA A 275 -7.46 13.71 -14.77
N LEU A 276 -6.85 12.54 -14.83
CA LEU A 276 -5.55 12.26 -14.24
C LEU A 276 -4.49 12.08 -15.34
N SER A 277 -3.24 12.32 -15.00
CA SER A 277 -2.10 11.82 -15.78
C SER A 277 -0.93 11.51 -14.85
N ALA A 278 -0.16 10.49 -15.20
CA ALA A 278 1.03 10.09 -14.45
C ALA A 278 2.23 10.01 -15.38
N GLU A 279 3.33 10.66 -14.99
CA GLU A 279 4.59 10.69 -15.73
C GLU A 279 5.58 9.72 -15.10
N PHE A 280 6.19 8.87 -15.92
CA PHE A 280 7.09 7.81 -15.50
C PHE A 280 8.45 7.94 -16.19
N GLU A 281 9.52 7.72 -15.45
CA GLU A 281 10.84 7.46 -16.03
C GLU A 281 10.98 5.95 -16.23
N THR A 282 11.26 5.53 -17.47
CA THR A 282 11.53 4.13 -17.85
C THR A 282 12.91 4.06 -18.54
N PRO A 283 13.48 2.86 -18.77
CA PRO A 283 14.71 2.70 -19.55
C PRO A 283 14.65 3.34 -20.96
N ASP A 284 13.46 3.42 -21.57
CA ASP A 284 13.23 4.02 -22.89
C ASP A 284 12.83 5.51 -22.82
N GLY A 285 13.06 6.17 -21.68
CA GLY A 285 12.83 7.59 -21.43
C GLY A 285 11.50 7.89 -20.73
N LEU A 286 11.06 9.15 -20.83
CA LEU A 286 9.82 9.59 -20.19
C LEU A 286 8.59 8.98 -20.89
N ARG A 287 7.61 8.53 -20.11
CA ARG A 287 6.31 8.00 -20.57
C ARG A 287 5.17 8.59 -19.76
N THR A 288 3.94 8.51 -20.27
CA THR A 288 2.75 9.09 -19.62
C THR A 288 1.54 8.19 -19.78
N LEU A 289 0.88 7.86 -18.67
CA LEU A 289 -0.47 7.26 -18.65
C LEU A 289 -1.51 8.36 -18.39
N LYS A 290 -2.72 8.20 -18.94
CA LYS A 290 -3.86 9.13 -18.89
C LYS A 290 -5.18 8.37 -18.86
#